data_AF-A0A6A5JWD6-F1
#
_entry.id   AF-A0A6A5JWD6-F1
#
_cell.length_a   1.000
_cell.length_b   1.000
_cell.length_c   1.000
_cell.angle_alpha   90.00
_cell.angle_beta   90.00
_cell.angle_gamma   90.00
#
_symmetry.space_group_name_H-M   'P 1'
#
loop_
_entity.id
_entity.type
_entity.pdbx_description
1 polymer ?
#
loop_
_entity_poly.entity_id
_entity_poly.type
_entity_poly.pdbx_seq_one_letter_code
_entity_poly.pdbx_strand_id
1 'polypeptide(L)'
;SPRPESGGASGYTCAGSTFGNCCSSSGYCGSTTGHCQAGCQSKFGTCTGGSKTSTDGTCGGSNGYTCGGSGFGDCCSASGYCGSSTAHCSAGCQASFGTCSTGRSKISTDGSCGGSRGMTCTGSGFGDCCSSAGYCGSTTTHCSTGCQRTFGTCSTIGTTPGNVSPDSSYSSSQRYSKSTELHDICALELYADDA
;
A
#
# COMPACT_ATOMS: atom_id res chain seq x y z
N SER A 1 -42.73 -2.27 0.74
CA SER A 1 -43.14 -1.75 2.08
C SER A 1 -43.41 -0.25 2.00
N PRO A 2 -44.49 0.28 2.62
CA PRO A 2 -44.78 1.72 2.63
C PRO A 2 -43.97 2.52 3.67
N ARG A 3 -43.15 1.86 4.49
CA ARG A 3 -42.33 2.50 5.54
C ARG A 3 -40.85 2.43 5.17
N PRO A 4 -40.07 3.49 5.43
CA PRO A 4 -38.63 3.52 5.13
C PRO A 4 -37.79 2.70 6.11
N GLU A 5 -38.36 2.26 7.23
CA GLU A 5 -37.67 1.49 8.27
C GLU A 5 -37.57 -0.01 7.92
N SER A 6 -36.44 -0.63 8.26
CA SER A 6 -36.06 -2.01 7.96
C SER A 6 -35.06 -2.53 9.00
N GLY A 7 -34.93 -3.86 9.15
CA GLY A 7 -33.99 -4.45 10.10
C GLY A 7 -34.61 -5.26 11.24
N GLY A 8 -33.76 -5.78 12.12
CA GLY A 8 -34.14 -6.74 13.17
C GLY A 8 -35.14 -6.22 14.21
N ALA A 9 -35.25 -4.91 14.38
CA ALA A 9 -36.24 -4.29 15.28
C ALA A 9 -37.64 -4.17 14.66
N SER A 10 -37.71 -4.09 13.33
CA SER A 10 -38.95 -3.80 12.59
C SER A 10 -39.49 -5.02 11.83
N GLY A 11 -38.64 -6.02 11.54
CA GLY A 11 -39.00 -7.23 10.80
C GLY A 11 -39.21 -7.02 9.28
N TYR A 12 -39.03 -5.80 8.77
CA TYR A 12 -39.25 -5.45 7.37
C TYR A 12 -37.95 -5.56 6.55
N THR A 13 -38.10 -5.98 5.29
CA THR A 13 -37.05 -5.99 4.26
C THR A 13 -37.26 -4.83 3.28
N CYS A 14 -36.19 -4.35 2.68
CA CYS A 14 -36.18 -3.31 1.65
C CYS A 14 -36.51 -3.84 0.25
N ALA A 15 -36.69 -5.16 0.06
CA ALA A 15 -37.06 -5.73 -1.23
C ALA A 15 -38.39 -5.13 -1.74
N GLY A 16 -38.35 -4.49 -2.92
CA GLY A 16 -39.51 -3.88 -3.55
C GLY A 16 -39.97 -2.57 -2.88
N SER A 17 -39.12 -1.94 -2.08
CA SER A 17 -39.37 -0.62 -1.51
C SER A 17 -39.19 0.49 -2.55
N THR A 18 -40.06 1.50 -2.55
CA THR A 18 -39.92 2.71 -3.39
C THR A 18 -38.75 3.58 -2.95
N PHE A 19 -38.29 3.44 -1.71
CA PHE A 19 -37.10 4.14 -1.19
C PHE A 19 -35.80 3.51 -1.73
N GLY A 20 -35.85 2.23 -2.08
CA GLY A 20 -34.71 1.47 -2.59
C GLY A 20 -34.54 0.12 -1.91
N ASN A 21 -33.78 -0.76 -2.57
CA ASN A 21 -33.67 -2.16 -2.15
C ASN A 21 -32.61 -2.41 -1.07
N CYS A 22 -31.84 -1.41 -0.68
CA CYS A 22 -30.72 -1.58 0.25
C CYS A 22 -31.12 -1.14 1.66
N CYS A 23 -30.69 -1.90 2.68
CA CYS A 23 -30.93 -1.58 4.08
C CYS A 23 -29.65 -1.00 4.68
N SER A 24 -29.63 0.28 5.05
CA SER A 24 -28.47 0.92 5.70
C SER A 24 -28.20 0.33 7.10
N SER A 25 -27.04 0.65 7.67
CA SER A 25 -26.68 0.26 9.05
C SER A 25 -27.67 0.79 10.09
N SER A 26 -28.28 1.95 9.82
CA SER A 26 -29.30 2.57 10.67
C SER A 26 -30.69 1.97 10.51
N GLY A 27 -30.86 0.96 9.66
CA GLY A 27 -32.15 0.30 9.45
C GLY A 27 -33.10 1.08 8.55
N TYR A 28 -32.59 1.79 7.55
CA TYR A 28 -33.42 2.50 6.57
C TYR A 28 -33.22 1.97 5.16
N CYS A 29 -34.31 1.92 4.39
CA CYS A 29 -34.28 1.55 2.99
C CYS A 29 -33.85 2.72 2.11
N GLY A 30 -32.92 2.46 1.19
CA GLY A 30 -32.46 3.44 0.23
C GLY A 30 -31.79 2.80 -0.98
N SER A 31 -31.43 3.63 -1.95
CA SER A 31 -30.70 3.22 -3.17
C SER A 31 -29.31 3.86 -3.29
N THR A 32 -28.94 4.74 -2.36
CA THR A 32 -27.64 5.42 -2.43
C THR A 32 -26.52 4.53 -1.90
N THR A 33 -25.28 4.90 -2.20
CA THR A 33 -24.07 4.25 -1.66
C THR A 33 -24.11 4.11 -0.14
N GLY A 34 -24.58 5.11 0.59
CA GLY A 34 -24.75 5.05 2.06
C GLY A 34 -25.77 4.01 2.55
N HIS A 35 -26.64 3.49 1.68
CA HIS A 35 -27.58 2.41 1.99
C HIS A 35 -27.10 1.06 1.47
N CYS A 36 -26.45 1.05 0.30
CA CYS A 36 -26.14 -0.16 -0.46
C CYS A 36 -24.72 -0.70 -0.24
N GLN A 37 -23.85 0.05 0.43
CA GLN A 37 -22.45 -0.32 0.62
C GLN A 37 -22.12 -0.53 2.11
N ALA A 38 -21.18 0.24 2.67
CA ALA A 38 -20.71 0.09 4.03
C ALA A 38 -21.87 0.00 5.03
N GLY A 39 -21.86 -1.04 5.88
CA GLY A 39 -22.90 -1.23 6.90
C GLY A 39 -24.26 -1.67 6.36
N CYS A 40 -24.40 -1.96 5.05
CA CYS A 40 -25.63 -2.48 4.49
C CYS A 40 -25.99 -3.85 5.12
N GLN A 41 -27.21 -3.98 5.62
CA GLN A 41 -27.70 -5.18 6.26
C GLN A 41 -28.26 -6.15 5.20
N SER A 42 -27.41 -7.06 4.70
CA SER A 42 -27.77 -8.02 3.64
C SER A 42 -28.93 -8.96 3.98
N LYS A 43 -29.24 -9.12 5.28
CA LYS A 43 -30.42 -9.86 5.75
C LYS A 43 -31.74 -9.13 5.41
N PHE A 44 -31.70 -7.81 5.25
CA PHE A 44 -32.87 -6.96 5.09
C PHE A 44 -32.84 -6.13 3.79
N GLY A 45 -31.82 -6.26 2.96
CA GLY A 45 -31.71 -5.54 1.69
C GLY A 45 -30.67 -6.11 0.73
N THR A 46 -30.64 -5.58 -0.49
CA THR A 46 -29.73 -6.00 -1.56
C THR A 46 -28.52 -5.08 -1.56
N CYS A 47 -27.42 -5.51 -0.95
CA CYS A 47 -26.20 -4.71 -0.88
C CYS A 47 -25.43 -4.81 -2.19
N THR A 48 -25.07 -3.67 -2.80
CA THR A 48 -24.33 -3.61 -4.06
C THR A 48 -22.81 -3.55 -3.86
N GLY A 49 -22.34 -3.57 -2.61
CA GLY A 49 -20.96 -3.86 -2.24
C GLY A 49 -20.90 -5.05 -1.30
N GLY A 50 -20.44 -6.21 -1.78
CA GLY A 50 -20.09 -7.36 -0.92
C GLY A 50 -18.93 -7.08 0.06
N SER A 51 -18.37 -5.89 -0.03
CA SER A 51 -17.30 -5.35 0.78
C SER A 51 -17.91 -4.51 1.90
N LYS A 52 -17.89 -5.02 3.13
CA LYS A 52 -18.18 -4.21 4.31
C LYS A 52 -17.07 -3.15 4.41
N THR A 53 -17.21 -2.01 3.72
CA THR A 53 -16.15 -1.00 3.74
C THR A 53 -15.89 -0.54 5.18
N SER A 54 -14.61 -0.47 5.54
CA SER A 54 -14.16 -0.10 6.88
C SER A 54 -14.61 1.31 7.25
N THR A 55 -15.24 1.46 8.42
CA THR A 55 -15.67 2.75 8.98
C THR A 55 -14.74 3.27 10.07
N ASP A 56 -13.92 2.39 10.65
CA ASP A 56 -13.04 2.67 11.79
C ASP A 56 -11.56 2.39 11.48
N GLY A 57 -11.25 2.06 10.22
CA GLY A 57 -9.92 1.70 9.76
C GLY A 57 -9.55 0.24 10.02
N THR A 58 -10.42 -0.59 10.60
CA THR A 58 -10.19 -2.03 10.77
C THR A 58 -10.65 -2.83 9.54
N CYS A 59 -10.00 -3.96 9.28
CA CYS A 59 -10.30 -4.85 8.16
C CYS A 59 -10.04 -6.31 8.49
N GLY A 60 -10.65 -7.21 7.73
CA GLY A 60 -10.57 -8.64 7.95
C GLY A 60 -11.23 -9.08 9.26
N GLY A 61 -10.68 -10.16 9.84
CA GLY A 61 -11.16 -10.76 11.08
C GLY A 61 -12.62 -11.22 11.03
N SER A 62 -13.25 -11.35 12.22
CA SER A 62 -14.64 -11.81 12.38
C SER A 62 -15.68 -10.85 11.78
N ASN A 63 -15.33 -9.56 11.72
CA ASN A 63 -16.22 -8.52 11.22
C ASN A 63 -16.23 -8.48 9.68
N GLY A 64 -15.15 -8.91 9.04
CA GLY A 64 -15.04 -9.01 7.58
C GLY A 64 -15.03 -7.66 6.87
N TYR A 65 -14.53 -6.61 7.54
CA TYR A 65 -14.42 -5.29 6.93
C TYR A 65 -13.37 -5.31 5.81
N THR A 66 -13.57 -4.47 4.80
CA THR A 66 -12.71 -4.32 3.64
C THR A 66 -12.24 -2.88 3.51
N CYS A 67 -11.05 -2.68 2.99
CA CYS A 67 -10.46 -1.35 2.91
C CYS A 67 -10.86 -0.57 1.65
N GLY A 68 -11.33 -1.26 0.61
CA GLY A 68 -11.74 -0.66 -0.65
C GLY A 68 -12.81 0.43 -0.47
N GLY A 69 -12.49 1.65 -0.92
CA GLY A 69 -13.38 2.81 -0.83
C GLY A 69 -13.47 3.43 0.57
N SER A 70 -12.59 3.03 1.50
CA SER A 70 -12.46 3.68 2.81
C SER A 70 -11.56 4.92 2.73
N GLY A 71 -11.75 5.89 3.64
CA GLY A 71 -10.87 7.05 3.77
C GLY A 71 -9.49 6.72 4.38
N PHE A 72 -9.27 5.47 4.78
CA PHE A 72 -8.05 5.01 5.44
C PHE A 72 -7.02 4.45 4.45
N GLY A 73 -7.44 4.12 3.23
CA GLY A 73 -6.64 3.45 2.22
C GLY A 73 -7.22 2.10 1.82
N ASP A 74 -6.73 1.53 0.72
CA ASP A 74 -7.36 0.35 0.09
C ASP A 74 -6.76 -0.99 0.51
N CYS A 75 -5.63 -1.00 1.24
CA CYS A 75 -4.93 -2.23 1.60
C CYS A 75 -5.25 -2.66 3.02
N CYS A 76 -5.57 -3.94 3.21
CA CYS A 76 -5.74 -4.53 4.52
C CYS A 76 -4.43 -5.15 5.00
N SER A 77 -3.77 -4.54 5.98
CA SER A 77 -2.50 -5.03 6.54
C SER A 77 -2.64 -6.40 7.23
N ALA A 78 -1.52 -7.05 7.48
CA ALA A 78 -1.46 -8.28 8.28
C ALA A 78 -2.09 -8.13 9.68
N SER A 79 -2.03 -6.92 10.24
CA SER A 79 -2.57 -6.59 11.56
C SER A 79 -4.06 -6.26 11.57
N GLY A 80 -4.75 -6.33 10.42
CA GLY A 80 -6.19 -6.05 10.33
C GLY A 80 -6.55 -4.57 10.31
N TYR A 81 -5.67 -3.74 9.76
CA TYR A 81 -5.90 -2.30 9.59
C TYR A 81 -5.76 -1.86 8.13
N CYS A 82 -6.62 -0.92 7.73
CA CYS A 82 -6.60 -0.28 6.43
C CYS A 82 -5.51 0.78 6.33
N GLY A 83 -4.82 0.80 5.20
CA GLY A 83 -3.82 1.80 4.88
C GLY A 83 -3.43 1.77 3.41
N SER A 84 -2.60 2.73 3.00
CA SER A 84 -2.04 2.79 1.64
C SER A 84 -0.52 2.65 1.59
N SER A 85 0.15 2.55 2.74
CA SER A 85 1.61 2.44 2.77
C SER A 85 2.08 1.03 2.42
N THR A 86 3.36 0.90 2.07
CA THR A 86 3.99 -0.39 1.74
C THR A 86 3.79 -1.42 2.86
N ALA A 87 3.79 -1.00 4.13
CA ALA A 87 3.53 -1.85 5.28
C ALA A 87 2.11 -2.45 5.30
N HIS A 88 1.13 -1.76 4.71
CA HIS A 88 -0.26 -2.24 4.62
C HIS A 88 -0.49 -3.05 3.35
N CYS A 89 0.11 -2.63 2.25
CA CYS A 89 -0.16 -3.17 0.92
C CYS A 89 0.72 -4.35 0.50
N SER A 90 1.76 -4.66 1.26
CA SER A 90 2.80 -5.60 0.83
C SER A 90 2.83 -6.87 1.68
N ALA A 91 3.88 -7.12 2.46
CA ALA A 91 4.03 -8.36 3.22
C ALA A 91 2.83 -8.59 4.15
N GLY A 92 2.21 -9.77 4.05
CA GLY A 92 1.08 -10.15 4.90
C GLY A 92 -0.23 -9.38 4.64
N CYS A 93 -0.32 -8.58 3.58
CA CYS A 93 -1.57 -7.94 3.19
C CYS A 93 -2.68 -8.99 2.91
N GLN A 94 -3.87 -8.76 3.45
CA GLN A 94 -5.02 -9.66 3.37
C GLN A 94 -5.83 -9.39 2.10
N ALA A 95 -5.50 -10.09 1.01
CA ALA A 95 -6.09 -9.85 -0.32
C ALA A 95 -7.62 -10.06 -0.39
N SER A 96 -8.20 -10.84 0.52
CA SER A 96 -9.66 -10.99 0.63
C SER A 96 -10.35 -9.75 1.18
N PHE A 97 -9.61 -8.82 1.79
CA PHE A 97 -10.14 -7.66 2.50
C PHE A 97 -9.55 -6.32 2.01
N GLY A 98 -8.67 -6.34 1.00
CA GLY A 98 -8.11 -5.12 0.43
C GLY A 98 -7.30 -5.36 -0.83
N THR A 99 -6.91 -4.26 -1.48
CA THR A 99 -6.09 -4.26 -2.70
C THR A 99 -4.63 -4.41 -2.34
N CYS A 100 -4.17 -5.66 -2.23
CA CYS A 100 -2.76 -5.93 -2.02
C CYS A 100 -1.96 -5.71 -3.30
N SER A 101 -0.71 -5.25 -3.16
CA SER A 101 0.22 -5.23 -4.29
C SER A 101 0.47 -6.67 -4.75
N THR A 102 -0.09 -7.03 -5.91
CA THR A 102 -0.23 -8.38 -6.48
C THR A 102 1.07 -9.12 -6.82
N GLY A 103 2.22 -8.67 -6.30
CA GLY A 103 3.52 -9.33 -6.47
C GLY A 103 4.31 -9.54 -5.17
N ARG A 104 3.76 -9.23 -3.99
CA ARG A 104 4.57 -9.03 -2.76
C ARG A 104 4.18 -9.88 -1.56
N SER A 105 3.33 -10.89 -1.74
CA SER A 105 3.06 -11.88 -0.68
C SER A 105 4.30 -12.68 -0.28
N LYS A 106 5.37 -12.61 -1.09
CA LYS A 106 6.67 -13.18 -0.75
C LYS A 106 7.60 -12.20 -0.03
N ILE A 107 7.20 -10.98 0.31
CA ILE A 107 8.10 -10.10 1.08
C ILE A 107 8.38 -10.69 2.45
N SER A 108 9.64 -10.69 2.82
CA SER A 108 10.14 -11.18 4.10
C SER A 108 9.51 -10.44 5.28
N THR A 109 8.99 -11.20 6.24
CA THR A 109 8.44 -10.71 7.50
C THR A 109 9.37 -10.97 8.69
N ASP A 110 10.37 -11.84 8.52
CA ASP A 110 11.31 -12.29 9.56
C ASP A 110 12.77 -12.02 9.19
N GLY A 111 13.01 -11.31 8.09
CA GLY A 111 14.33 -11.02 7.55
C GLY A 111 14.92 -12.16 6.73
N SER A 112 14.25 -13.30 6.56
CA SER A 112 14.72 -14.38 5.67
C SER A 112 14.29 -14.18 4.22
N CYS A 113 15.12 -14.61 3.26
CA CYS A 113 14.88 -14.47 1.83
C CYS A 113 15.39 -15.67 1.01
N GLY A 114 14.86 -15.82 -0.20
CA GLY A 114 15.15 -16.93 -1.09
C GLY A 114 14.61 -18.26 -0.58
N GLY A 115 15.37 -19.33 -0.84
CA GLY A 115 15.02 -20.70 -0.48
C GLY A 115 13.75 -21.22 -1.17
N SER A 116 13.21 -22.33 -0.65
CA SER A 116 12.00 -22.99 -1.18
C SER A 116 10.73 -22.14 -1.02
N ARG A 117 10.69 -21.26 -0.02
CA ARG A 117 9.60 -20.31 0.22
C ARG A 117 9.64 -19.16 -0.80
N GLY A 118 10.83 -18.82 -1.29
CA GLY A 118 11.08 -17.81 -2.30
C GLY A 118 10.82 -16.39 -1.80
N MET A 119 11.10 -16.14 -0.52
CA MET A 119 10.83 -14.84 0.10
C MET A 119 11.72 -13.74 -0.50
N THR A 120 11.24 -12.51 -0.59
CA THR A 120 11.92 -11.36 -1.21
C THR A 120 12.17 -10.26 -0.18
N CYS A 121 13.25 -9.52 -0.36
CA CYS A 121 13.61 -8.42 0.55
C CYS A 121 13.03 -7.07 0.13
N THR A 122 12.76 -6.88 -1.16
CA THR A 122 12.28 -5.61 -1.72
C THR A 122 10.98 -5.15 -1.05
N GLY A 123 11.01 -4.02 -0.34
CA GLY A 123 9.89 -3.46 0.40
C GLY A 123 9.71 -4.03 1.82
N SER A 124 10.66 -4.83 2.30
CA SER A 124 10.71 -5.28 3.70
C SER A 124 11.30 -4.19 4.61
N GLY A 125 10.98 -4.24 5.90
CA GLY A 125 11.60 -3.36 6.91
C GLY A 125 13.08 -3.69 7.21
N PHE A 126 13.60 -4.79 6.65
CA PHE A 126 14.96 -5.27 6.91
C PHE A 126 15.96 -4.75 5.86
N GLY A 127 15.48 -4.21 4.74
CA GLY A 127 16.28 -3.80 3.58
C GLY A 127 15.92 -4.60 2.33
N ASP A 128 16.38 -4.12 1.17
CA ASP A 128 15.94 -4.63 -0.14
C ASP A 128 16.84 -5.72 -0.73
N CYS A 129 18.02 -5.97 -0.17
CA CYS A 129 18.98 -6.94 -0.71
C CYS A 129 18.84 -8.30 -0.03
N CYS A 130 18.81 -9.36 -0.83
CA CYS A 130 18.85 -10.73 -0.32
C CYS A 130 20.29 -11.25 -0.37
N SER A 131 20.95 -11.38 0.78
CA SER A 131 22.32 -11.88 0.86
C SER A 131 22.46 -13.32 0.37
N SER A 132 23.69 -13.76 0.08
CA SER A 132 23.99 -15.16 -0.23
C SER A 132 23.58 -16.14 0.88
N ALA A 133 23.53 -15.66 2.13
CA ALA A 133 23.13 -16.43 3.30
C ALA A 133 21.59 -16.55 3.46
N GLY A 134 20.79 -15.90 2.58
CA GLY A 134 19.33 -15.96 2.67
C GLY A 134 18.74 -15.01 3.70
N TYR A 135 19.41 -13.87 3.95
CA TYR A 135 18.92 -12.81 4.83
C TYR A 135 18.81 -11.46 4.14
N CYS A 136 17.78 -10.70 4.49
CA CYS A 136 17.51 -9.35 4.04
C CYS A 136 18.37 -8.33 4.77
N GLY A 137 18.88 -7.35 4.02
CA GLY A 137 19.65 -6.24 4.54
C GLY A 137 19.85 -5.13 3.52
N SER A 138 20.45 -4.03 3.95
CA SER A 138 20.80 -2.89 3.08
C SER A 138 22.31 -2.61 3.01
N THR A 139 23.14 -3.39 3.71
CA THR A 139 24.60 -3.17 3.72
C THR A 139 25.27 -3.83 2.52
N THR A 140 26.49 -3.41 2.19
CA THR A 140 27.32 -4.03 1.14
C THR A 140 27.42 -5.55 1.29
N THR A 141 27.57 -6.07 2.51
CA THR A 141 27.56 -7.52 2.78
C THR A 141 26.31 -8.23 2.25
N HIS A 142 25.16 -7.55 2.24
CA HIS A 142 23.90 -8.09 1.73
C HIS A 142 23.72 -7.82 0.23
N CYS A 143 24.15 -6.66 -0.25
CA CYS A 143 23.85 -6.17 -1.60
C CYS A 143 24.91 -6.49 -2.66
N SER A 144 26.12 -6.87 -2.25
CA SER A 144 27.28 -7.06 -3.13
C SER A 144 27.43 -8.53 -3.59
N THR A 145 28.64 -9.09 -3.59
CA THR A 145 28.93 -10.43 -4.12
C THR A 145 28.05 -11.49 -3.45
N GLY A 146 27.40 -12.31 -4.26
CA GLY A 146 26.54 -13.40 -3.78
C GLY A 146 25.11 -12.99 -3.44
N CYS A 147 24.75 -11.71 -3.58
CA CYS A 147 23.36 -11.28 -3.45
C CYS A 147 22.44 -11.98 -4.47
N GLN A 148 21.30 -12.49 -3.99
CA GLN A 148 20.33 -13.27 -4.75
C GLN A 148 19.35 -12.35 -5.49
N ARG A 149 19.67 -12.02 -6.75
CA ARG A 149 18.90 -11.06 -7.59
C ARG A 149 17.42 -11.42 -7.79
N THR A 150 17.08 -12.71 -7.74
CA THR A 150 15.68 -13.17 -7.82
C THR A 150 14.86 -12.75 -6.60
N PHE A 151 15.53 -12.52 -5.46
CA PHE A 151 14.89 -12.30 -4.17
C PHE A 151 15.22 -10.93 -3.55
N GLY A 152 15.99 -10.07 -4.24
CA GLY A 152 16.29 -8.74 -3.76
C GLY A 152 17.02 -7.86 -4.78
N THR A 153 17.18 -6.59 -4.43
CA THR A 153 17.78 -5.55 -5.27
C THR A 153 19.29 -5.50 -5.05
N CYS A 154 20.05 -6.30 -5.81
CA CYS A 154 21.50 -6.40 -5.63
C CYS A 154 22.26 -5.30 -6.38
N SER A 155 23.21 -4.65 -5.70
CA SER A 155 24.17 -3.75 -6.33
C SER A 155 24.98 -4.52 -7.37
N THR A 156 25.15 -3.96 -8.56
CA THR A 156 26.20 -4.41 -9.46
C THR A 156 27.52 -3.99 -8.82
N ILE A 157 28.39 -4.96 -8.51
CA ILE A 157 29.80 -4.62 -8.32
C ILE A 157 30.30 -4.25 -9.71
N GLY A 158 30.13 -2.98 -10.08
CA GLY A 158 30.79 -2.40 -11.23
C GLY A 158 32.28 -2.42 -10.94
N THR A 159 32.99 -3.28 -11.66
CA THR A 159 34.45 -3.22 -11.77
C THR A 159 34.80 -1.99 -12.62
N THR A 160 34.60 -0.77 -12.09
CA THR A 160 35.19 0.45 -12.65
C THR A 160 35.46 1.47 -11.54
N PRO A 161 36.70 1.99 -11.43
CA PRO A 161 37.05 3.02 -10.46
C PRO A 161 36.56 4.38 -10.95
N GLY A 162 35.58 4.96 -10.28
CA GLY A 162 35.23 6.36 -10.51
C GLY A 162 33.79 6.71 -10.21
N ASN A 163 33.61 7.38 -9.07
CA ASN A 163 32.52 8.30 -8.77
C ASN A 163 31.15 7.69 -8.40
N VAL A 164 31.00 7.36 -7.12
CA VAL A 164 29.77 7.69 -6.39
C VAL A 164 30.15 8.69 -5.28
N SER A 165 29.41 9.78 -5.19
CA SER A 165 29.44 10.74 -4.09
C SER A 165 28.02 11.26 -3.88
N PRO A 166 27.61 11.64 -2.67
CA PRO A 166 27.80 10.93 -1.39
C PRO A 166 26.45 10.81 -0.65
N ASP A 167 26.29 9.84 0.25
CA ASP A 167 25.45 10.09 1.43
C ASP A 167 26.34 10.15 2.67
N SER A 168 26.49 11.39 3.14
CA SER A 168 26.46 11.81 4.53
C SER A 168 26.82 10.76 5.59
N SER A 169 28.01 10.95 6.18
CA SER A 169 28.35 10.70 7.60
C SER A 169 29.72 10.03 7.86
N TYR A 170 30.75 10.36 7.09
CA TYR A 170 32.13 10.19 7.56
C TYR A 170 32.81 11.53 7.75
N SER A 171 32.89 11.95 9.02
CA SER A 171 33.73 13.06 9.45
C SER A 171 35.20 12.68 9.25
N SER A 172 35.83 13.26 8.23
CA SER A 172 37.27 13.53 8.29
C SER A 172 37.59 14.69 7.36
N SER A 173 38.00 15.78 7.99
CA SER A 173 38.84 16.85 7.45
C SER A 173 39.58 16.46 6.15
N GLN A 174 39.28 17.15 5.04
CA GLN A 174 40.28 17.86 4.22
C GLN A 174 39.71 18.54 2.94
N ARG A 175 39.90 19.87 2.92
CA ARG A 175 40.10 20.84 1.82
C ARG A 175 39.41 20.65 0.46
N TYR A 176 38.50 21.59 0.19
CA TYR A 176 37.84 21.91 -1.07
C TYR A 176 38.80 22.54 -2.11
N SER A 177 38.83 22.01 -3.34
CA SER A 177 39.35 22.70 -4.53
C SER A 177 38.22 22.83 -5.56
N LYS A 178 37.99 24.08 -6.00
CA LYS A 178 36.95 24.55 -6.93
C LYS A 178 36.94 23.76 -8.25
N SER A 179 35.76 23.40 -8.75
CA SER A 179 35.54 23.08 -10.17
C SER A 179 34.22 23.71 -10.63
N THR A 180 34.31 24.44 -11.73
CA THR A 180 33.41 25.46 -12.29
C THR A 180 32.10 24.91 -12.87
N GLU A 181 30.99 25.59 -12.55
CA GLU A 181 29.67 25.46 -13.19
C GLU A 181 29.64 26.08 -14.60
N LEU A 182 28.83 25.50 -15.50
CA LEU A 182 27.71 26.20 -16.17
C LEU A 182 26.93 25.22 -17.07
N HIS A 183 25.70 24.93 -16.64
CA HIS A 183 24.65 24.33 -17.45
C HIS A 183 23.82 25.43 -18.15
N ASP A 184 23.25 25.01 -19.28
CA ASP A 184 22.00 25.46 -19.90
C ASP A 184 21.96 26.75 -20.74
N ILE A 185 22.07 26.52 -22.05
CA ILE A 185 21.38 27.25 -23.11
C ILE A 185 20.19 26.39 -23.54
N CYS A 186 18.95 26.81 -23.25
CA CYS A 186 17.92 27.04 -24.28
C CYS A 186 16.58 27.53 -23.69
N ALA A 187 16.03 28.57 -24.32
CA ALA A 187 14.64 29.05 -24.31
C ALA A 187 14.17 29.75 -23.01
N LEU A 188 13.55 30.94 -23.02
CA LEU A 188 12.67 31.57 -24.02
C LEU A 188 12.68 33.10 -23.76
N GLU A 189 12.49 33.90 -24.81
CA GLU A 189 12.42 35.37 -24.79
C GLU A 189 11.36 35.96 -23.85
N LEU A 190 11.63 37.15 -23.29
CA LEU A 190 10.69 38.29 -23.23
C LEU A 190 11.45 39.64 -23.18
N TYR A 191 10.88 40.61 -23.87
CA TYR A 191 11.30 41.98 -24.24
C TYR A 191 11.44 43.05 -23.12
N ALA A 192 12.08 44.18 -23.50
CA ALA A 192 12.04 45.57 -22.95
C ALA A 192 12.98 45.88 -21.75
N ASP A 193 13.65 47.04 -21.58
CA ASP A 193 13.51 48.43 -22.08
C ASP A 193 14.82 49.22 -21.78
N ASP A 194 15.12 50.26 -22.59
CA ASP A 194 15.95 51.47 -22.36
C ASP A 194 17.33 51.45 -21.62
N ALA A 195 18.41 51.75 -22.38
CA ALA A 195 19.29 52.94 -22.23
C ALA A 195 20.58 52.82 -23.07
#